data_AF-E3M9J8-F1
#
_entry.id   AF-E3M9J8-F1
#
_cell.length_a   1.000
_cell.length_b   1.000
_cell.length_c   1.000
_cell.angle_alpha   90.00
_cell.angle_beta   90.00
_cell.angle_gamma   90.00
#
_symmetry.space_group_name_H-M   'P 1'
#
loop_
_entity.id
_entity.type
_entity.pdbx_description
1 polymer ?
#
loop_
_entity_poly.entity_id
_entity_poly.type
_entity_poly.pdbx_seq_one_letter_code
_entity_poly.pdbx_strand_id
1 'polypeptide(L)'
;MFNNISENGILFTEGAGCDRNITCGSKSTTYVDIQFKNSEIVLDDLVNINSGTGLLTHIVGEDTGLAVDIFSFFGMICENKVWYVTKYPAGIRYRTTNREWKLVGTNGKYDGKKSKIEVMSCASVTASIE
;
A
#
# COMPACT_ATOMS: atom_id res chain seq x y z
N MET A 1 12.88 18.58 12.02
CA MET A 1 11.48 18.13 12.05
C MET A 1 10.74 18.92 10.98
N PHE A 2 10.40 18.29 9.86
CA PHE A 2 9.52 18.89 8.86
C PHE A 2 8.18 18.17 8.94
N ASN A 3 7.24 18.73 9.69
CA ASN A 3 5.84 18.32 9.64
C ASN A 3 5.23 19.03 8.43
N ASN A 4 5.25 18.40 7.26
CA ASN A 4 4.55 18.93 6.10
C ASN A 4 3.09 18.46 6.14
N ILE A 5 2.25 19.27 6.78
CA ILE A 5 0.80 19.16 6.65
C ILE A 5 0.48 19.67 5.23
N SER A 6 0.16 18.77 4.30
CA SER A 6 -0.44 19.20 3.02
C SER A 6 -1.92 19.49 3.24
N GLU A 7 -2.52 20.37 2.42
CA GLU A 7 -3.93 20.81 2.48
C GLU A 7 -4.99 19.67 2.52
N ASN A 8 -4.58 18.41 2.34
CA ASN A 8 -5.42 17.21 2.35
C ASN A 8 -5.39 16.43 3.68
N GLY A 9 -4.73 16.94 4.73
CA GLY A 9 -4.69 16.29 6.05
C GLY A 9 -3.75 15.08 6.12
N ILE A 10 -2.73 15.04 5.27
CA ILE A 10 -1.69 14.01 5.32
C ILE A 10 -0.70 14.34 6.43
N LEU A 11 -0.49 13.41 7.35
CA LEU A 11 0.54 13.51 8.39
C LEU A 11 1.67 12.53 8.09
N PHE A 12 2.90 13.04 7.97
CA PHE A 12 4.09 12.24 7.71
C PHE A 12 5.17 12.57 8.74
N THR A 13 5.74 11.54 9.36
CA THR A 13 6.95 11.65 10.18
C THR A 13 7.97 10.61 9.76
N GLU A 14 9.24 10.99 9.74
CA GLU A 14 10.36 10.10 9.44
C GLU A 14 11.51 10.36 10.42
N GLY A 15 11.95 9.28 11.05
CA GLY A 15 13.08 9.18 11.96
C GLY A 15 14.04 8.08 11.52
N ALA A 16 14.97 7.70 12.39
CA ALA A 16 16.00 6.73 12.06
C ALA A 16 15.46 5.28 12.06
N GLY A 17 15.77 4.53 11.00
CA GLY A 17 15.43 3.11 10.92
C GLY A 17 13.93 2.88 10.69
N CYS A 18 13.26 2.29 11.69
CA CYS A 18 11.85 1.91 11.64
C CYS A 18 10.93 2.96 12.28
N ASP A 19 11.31 4.23 12.20
CA ASP A 19 10.52 5.32 12.74
C ASP A 19 9.90 6.08 11.58
N ARG A 20 8.74 5.61 11.11
CA ARG A 20 7.96 6.27 10.07
C ARG A 20 6.49 6.17 10.43
N ASN A 21 5.75 7.25 10.25
CA ASN A 21 4.30 7.25 10.37
C ASN A 21 3.72 8.04 9.20
N ILE A 22 2.63 7.52 8.63
CA ILE A 22 1.89 8.11 7.54
C ILE A 22 0.42 7.91 7.85
N THR A 23 -0.29 9.02 7.99
CA THR A 23 -1.75 9.03 8.07
C THR A 23 -2.28 9.77 6.84
N CYS A 24 -3.05 9.07 6.00
CA CYS A 24 -3.74 9.70 4.88
C CYS A 24 -5.02 10.37 5.36
N GLY A 25 -5.27 11.60 4.92
CA GLY A 25 -6.51 12.30 5.22
C GLY A 25 -7.73 11.66 4.57
N SER A 26 -8.92 12.00 5.07
CA SER A 26 -10.19 11.40 4.64
C SER A 26 -10.62 11.69 3.20
N LYS A 27 -9.91 12.55 2.47
CA LYS A 27 -10.18 12.83 1.04
C LYS A 27 -9.05 12.33 0.12
N SER A 28 -8.32 11.32 0.58
CA SER A 28 -7.19 10.75 -0.16
C SER A 28 -7.36 9.24 -0.36
N THR A 29 -7.04 8.81 -1.57
CA THR A 29 -6.81 7.40 -1.90
C THR A 29 -5.48 6.98 -1.31
N THR A 30 -5.48 5.93 -0.50
CA THR A 30 -4.26 5.34 0.04
C THR A 30 -3.82 4.20 -0.87
N TYR A 31 -2.54 4.17 -1.25
CA TYR A 31 -1.97 3.01 -1.92
C TYR A 31 -0.56 2.66 -1.47
N VAL A 32 -0.24 1.38 -1.58
CA VAL A 32 1.07 0.80 -1.28
C VAL A 32 1.50 -0.07 -2.46
N ASP A 33 2.71 0.19 -2.95
CA ASP A 33 3.34 -0.62 -3.97
C ASP A 33 4.27 -1.63 -3.33
N ILE A 34 4.14 -2.90 -3.74
CA ILE A 34 4.99 -3.99 -3.31
C ILE A 34 5.70 -4.64 -4.48
N GLN A 35 6.90 -5.17 -4.25
CA GLN A 35 7.60 -6.00 -5.23
C GLN A 35 7.39 -7.48 -4.93
N PHE A 36 6.89 -8.23 -5.92
CA PHE A 36 6.70 -9.67 -5.75
C PHE A 36 8.03 -10.43 -5.59
N LYS A 37 9.13 -9.95 -6.18
CA LYS A 37 10.48 -10.53 -5.98
C LYS A 37 10.86 -10.68 -4.50
N ASN A 38 10.43 -9.73 -3.68
CA ASN A 38 10.76 -9.66 -2.27
C ASN A 38 9.51 -9.91 -1.42
N SER A 39 8.67 -10.84 -1.86
CA SER A 39 7.43 -11.23 -1.18
C SER A 39 7.33 -12.75 -1.05
N GLU A 40 6.64 -13.20 0.01
CA GLU A 40 6.24 -14.59 0.23
C GLU A 40 4.98 -15.00 -0.59
N ILE A 41 4.45 -14.07 -1.39
CA ILE A 41 3.32 -14.29 -2.28
C ILE A 41 3.84 -14.72 -3.65
N VAL A 42 3.35 -15.87 -4.11
CA VAL A 42 3.65 -16.44 -5.42
C VAL A 42 2.38 -16.40 -6.26
N LEU A 43 2.48 -15.85 -7.46
CA LEU A 43 1.41 -15.76 -8.45
C LEU A 43 1.93 -16.32 -9.78
N ASP A 44 1.32 -17.40 -10.25
CA ASP A 44 1.84 -18.19 -11.38
C ASP A 44 1.74 -17.47 -12.73
N ASP A 45 0.86 -16.47 -12.83
CA ASP A 45 0.59 -15.72 -14.06
C ASP A 45 1.11 -14.28 -14.01
N LEU A 46 2.04 -13.97 -13.10
CA LEU A 46 2.67 -12.65 -13.00
C LEU A 46 3.55 -12.34 -14.21
N VAL A 47 3.38 -11.15 -14.82
CA VAL A 47 4.09 -10.78 -16.07
C VAL A 47 5.62 -10.91 -15.99
N ASN A 48 6.19 -10.54 -14.84
CA ASN A 48 7.61 -10.66 -14.53
C ASN A 48 7.77 -10.42 -13.02
N ILE A 49 8.37 -11.33 -12.26
CA ILE A 49 8.56 -11.15 -10.81
C ILE A 49 9.47 -9.96 -10.44
N ASN A 50 10.41 -9.59 -11.32
CA ASN A 50 11.34 -8.48 -11.13
C ASN A 50 10.77 -7.11 -11.56
N SER A 51 9.66 -7.11 -12.32
CA SER A 51 8.97 -5.88 -12.77
C SER A 51 7.50 -5.83 -12.31
N GLY A 52 7.07 -6.87 -11.59
CA GLY A 52 5.72 -7.05 -11.11
C GLY A 52 5.56 -6.29 -9.81
N THR A 53 4.87 -5.17 -9.90
CA THR A 53 4.43 -4.41 -8.75
C THR A 53 3.00 -4.82 -8.42
N GLY A 54 2.75 -5.14 -7.15
CA GLY A 54 1.41 -5.28 -6.60
C GLY A 54 0.97 -3.92 -6.08
N LEU A 55 -0.19 -3.46 -6.53
CA LEU A 55 -0.82 -2.25 -6.02
C LEU A 55 -1.85 -2.67 -4.96
N LEU A 56 -1.61 -2.25 -3.72
CA LEU A 56 -2.56 -2.37 -2.63
C LEU A 56 -3.28 -1.03 -2.52
N THR A 57 -4.51 -0.97 -2.99
CA THR A 57 -5.34 0.23 -2.89
C THR A 57 -6.28 0.13 -1.70
N HIS A 58 -6.64 1.23 -1.08
CA HIS A 58 -7.89 1.26 -0.32
C HIS A 58 -8.57 2.64 -0.27
N ILE A 59 -9.89 2.57 -0.41
CA ILE A 59 -10.87 3.61 -0.11
C ILE A 59 -11.39 3.33 1.31
N VAL A 60 -11.00 4.14 2.32
CA VAL A 60 -11.74 4.39 3.60
C VAL A 60 -11.37 5.80 4.10
N GLY A 61 -11.41 6.76 3.19
CA GLY A 61 -11.52 8.16 3.56
C GLY A 61 -12.89 8.70 3.16
N GLU A 62 -13.28 8.40 1.92
CA GLU A 62 -14.49 8.94 1.30
C GLU A 62 -15.78 8.29 1.85
N ASP A 63 -15.76 6.99 2.15
CA ASP A 63 -16.94 6.27 2.67
C ASP A 63 -17.20 6.46 4.17
N THR A 64 -16.20 6.90 4.95
CA THR A 64 -16.30 7.03 6.43
C THR A 64 -15.98 8.43 6.96
N GLY A 65 -15.34 9.30 6.16
CA GLY A 65 -14.87 10.61 6.58
C GLY A 65 -13.65 10.59 7.51
N LEU A 66 -13.02 9.42 7.74
CA LEU A 66 -11.94 9.26 8.72
C LEU A 66 -10.56 9.18 8.06
N ALA A 67 -9.53 9.61 8.81
CA ALA A 67 -8.15 9.48 8.40
C ALA A 67 -7.67 8.02 8.53
N VAL A 68 -6.85 7.57 7.57
CA VAL A 68 -6.33 6.19 7.53
C VAL A 68 -4.88 6.18 8.00
N ASP A 69 -4.62 5.52 9.13
CA ASP A 69 -3.27 5.10 9.48
C ASP A 69 -2.85 3.93 8.58
N ILE A 70 -1.94 4.21 7.65
CA ILE A 70 -1.48 3.24 6.65
C ILE A 70 -0.84 2.02 7.33
N PHE A 71 -0.15 2.22 8.46
CA PHE A 71 0.61 1.16 9.12
C PHE A 71 -0.33 0.12 9.73
N SER A 72 -1.31 0.58 10.52
CA SER A 72 -2.32 -0.30 11.09
C SER A 72 -3.17 -0.98 10.00
N PHE A 73 -3.50 -0.24 8.95
CA PHE A 73 -4.37 -0.72 7.88
C PHE A 73 -3.76 -1.88 7.08
N PHE A 74 -2.51 -1.74 6.63
CA PHE A 74 -1.80 -2.79 5.89
C PHE A 74 -0.97 -3.74 6.77
N GLY A 75 -1.10 -3.62 8.10
CA GLY A 75 -0.33 -4.42 9.06
C GLY A 75 1.18 -4.29 8.82
N MET A 76 1.66 -3.07 8.66
CA MET A 76 3.05 -2.82 8.32
C MET A 76 3.96 -3.16 9.51
N ILE A 77 5.00 -3.93 9.22
CA ILE A 77 6.04 -4.30 10.19
C ILE A 77 7.39 -3.86 9.66
N CYS A 78 8.32 -3.60 10.57
CA CYS A 78 9.69 -3.29 10.23
C CYS A 78 10.64 -4.33 10.80
N GLU A 79 11.42 -4.96 9.94
CA GLU A 79 12.43 -5.93 10.31
C GLU A 79 13.75 -5.53 9.65
N ASN A 80 14.84 -5.49 10.43
CA ASN A 80 16.16 -5.10 9.91
C ASN A 80 16.18 -3.78 9.13
N LYS A 81 15.38 -2.79 9.58
CA LYS A 81 15.21 -1.47 8.93
C LYS A 81 14.53 -1.52 7.56
N VAL A 82 13.80 -2.60 7.25
CA VAL A 82 13.03 -2.77 6.03
C VAL A 82 11.56 -2.92 6.38
N TRP A 83 10.70 -2.18 5.68
CA TRP A 83 9.25 -2.23 5.86
C TRP A 83 8.59 -3.29 4.99
N TYR A 84 7.65 -4.00 5.58
CA TYR A 84 6.84 -5.02 4.93
C TYR A 84 5.36 -4.78 5.25
N VAL A 85 4.48 -5.07 4.30
CA VAL A 85 3.06 -5.27 4.60
C VAL A 85 2.80 -6.71 5.02
N THR A 86 1.75 -6.91 5.82
CA THR A 86 1.29 -8.26 6.22
C THR A 86 -0.23 -8.43 6.13
N LYS A 87 -0.99 -7.37 5.87
CA LYS A 87 -2.43 -7.42 5.63
C LYS A 87 -2.74 -6.88 4.25
N TYR A 88 -3.74 -7.46 3.61
CA TYR A 88 -4.18 -7.10 2.26
C TYR A 88 -5.69 -6.86 2.23
N PRO A 89 -6.22 -5.84 2.94
CA PRO A 89 -7.66 -5.72 3.20
C PRO A 89 -8.52 -5.59 1.94
N ALA A 90 -7.98 -4.97 0.88
CA ALA A 90 -8.63 -4.83 -0.42
C ALA A 90 -8.13 -5.84 -1.46
N GLY A 91 -7.29 -6.80 -1.06
CA GLY A 91 -6.54 -7.66 -1.96
C GLY A 91 -5.37 -6.95 -2.65
N ILE A 92 -4.84 -7.62 -3.66
CA ILE A 92 -3.62 -7.24 -4.38
C ILE A 92 -3.96 -7.14 -5.87
N ARG A 93 -3.79 -5.94 -6.43
CA ARG A 93 -3.95 -5.72 -7.87
C ARG A 93 -2.60 -5.88 -8.56
N TYR A 94 -2.52 -6.72 -9.59
CA TYR A 94 -1.28 -6.95 -10.34
C TYR A 94 -1.55 -7.18 -11.82
N ARG A 95 -0.49 -7.08 -12.63
CA ARG A 95 -0.55 -7.30 -14.08
C ARG A 95 -0.07 -8.70 -14.45
N THR A 96 -0.89 -9.40 -15.23
CA THR A 96 -0.60 -10.76 -15.68
C THR A 96 0.31 -10.80 -16.91
N THR A 97 0.83 -11.98 -17.25
CA THR A 97 1.58 -12.24 -18.49
C THR A 97 0.81 -11.82 -19.76
N ASN A 98 -0.51 -11.92 -19.74
CA ASN A 98 -1.41 -11.44 -20.81
C ASN A 98 -1.64 -9.92 -20.79
N ARG A 99 -0.94 -9.19 -19.91
CA ARG A 99 -1.04 -7.74 -19.68
C ARG A 99 -2.38 -7.27 -19.10
N GLU A 100 -3.20 -8.20 -18.60
CA GLU A 100 -4.48 -7.92 -17.94
C GLU A 100 -4.27 -7.58 -16.47
N TRP A 101 -5.19 -6.80 -15.89
CA TRP A 101 -5.21 -6.54 -14.45
C TRP A 101 -6.03 -7.60 -13.74
N LYS A 102 -5.48 -8.19 -12.67
CA LYS A 102 -6.21 -9.10 -11.77
C LYS A 102 -6.19 -8.57 -10.35
N LEU A 103 -7.25 -8.91 -9.60
CA LEU A 103 -7.38 -8.68 -8.17
C LEU A 103 -7.46 -10.03 -7.46
N VAL A 104 -6.61 -10.25 -6.46
CA VAL A 104 -6.54 -11.50 -5.69
C VAL A 104 -6.45 -11.23 -4.20
N GLY A 105 -6.79 -12.23 -3.38
CA GLY A 105 -6.59 -12.15 -1.92
C GLY A 105 -7.61 -11.28 -1.18
N THR A 106 -8.71 -10.90 -1.81
CA THR A 106 -9.83 -10.14 -1.18
C THR A 106 -10.51 -10.88 -0.03
N ASN A 107 -10.26 -12.19 0.10
CA ASN A 107 -10.74 -13.04 1.18
C ASN A 107 -9.71 -13.25 2.30
N GLY A 108 -8.63 -12.46 2.35
CA GLY A 108 -7.57 -12.58 3.36
C GLY A 108 -6.62 -13.76 3.14
N LYS A 109 -6.67 -14.45 2.00
CA LYS A 109 -5.80 -15.62 1.68
C LYS A 109 -4.30 -15.36 1.90
N TYR A 110 -3.87 -14.12 1.75
CA TYR A 110 -2.46 -13.75 1.84
C TYR A 110 -2.09 -13.04 3.15
N ASP A 111 -3.04 -12.82 4.06
CA ASP A 111 -2.75 -12.18 5.34
C ASP A 111 -1.73 -13.00 6.14
N GLY A 112 -0.80 -12.30 6.79
CA GLY A 112 0.36 -12.86 7.49
C GLY A 112 1.59 -13.09 6.60
N LYS A 113 1.43 -13.10 5.27
CA LYS A 113 2.57 -13.15 4.35
C LYS A 113 3.22 -11.78 4.24
N LYS A 114 4.55 -11.76 4.10
CA LYS A 114 5.32 -10.54 3.96
C LYS A 114 5.46 -10.14 2.49
N SER A 115 5.26 -8.86 2.21
CA SER A 115 5.71 -8.23 0.96
C SER A 115 6.50 -6.97 1.26
N LYS A 116 7.72 -6.87 0.73
CA LYS A 116 8.53 -5.67 0.88
C LYS A 116 7.85 -4.48 0.23
N ILE A 117 7.78 -3.38 0.96
CA ILE A 117 7.24 -2.11 0.49
C ILE A 117 8.26 -1.41 -0.41
N GLU A 118 7.80 -0.93 -1.57
CA GLU A 118 8.55 -0.07 -2.47
C GLU A 118 8.11 1.39 -2.33
N VAL A 119 6.80 1.66 -2.34
CA VAL A 119 6.22 2.99 -2.21
C VAL A 119 5.03 2.95 -1.26
N MET A 120 4.89 3.99 -0.43
CA MET A 120 3.68 4.29 0.34
C MET A 120 3.25 5.69 -0.04
N SER A 121 1.97 5.89 -0.37
CA SER A 121 1.50 7.18 -0.85
C SER A 121 0.02 7.42 -0.56
N CYS A 122 -0.31 8.69 -0.39
CA CYS A 122 -1.67 9.20 -0.36
C CYS A 122 -1.86 10.07 -1.62
N ALA A 123 -2.85 9.77 -2.46
CA ALA A 123 -3.23 10.64 -3.58
C ALA A 123 -4.56 11.32 -3.27
N SER A 124 -4.65 12.63 -3.42
CA SER A 124 -5.92 13.35 -3.32
C SER A 124 -6.88 12.84 -4.39
N VAL A 125 -8.17 12.70 -4.04
CA VAL A 125 -9.22 12.26 -4.99
C VAL A 125 -9.45 13.30 -6.13
N THR A 126 -8.79 14.46 -6.10
CA THR A 126 -8.94 15.54 -7.10
C THR A 126 -8.13 15.38 -8.40
N ALA A 127 -7.59 14.20 -8.73
CA ALA A 127 -6.97 13.98 -10.03
C ALA A 127 -7.54 12.75 -10.74
N SER A 128 -8.15 13.02 -11.90
CA SER A 128 -8.48 12.10 -13.01
C SER A 128 -9.87 11.44 -13.00
N ILE A 129 -10.91 12.23 -13.28
CA ILE A 129 -11.89 11.86 -14.30
C ILE A 129 -11.92 12.99 -15.33
N GLU A 130 -11.10 12.85 -16.37
CA GLU A 130 -11.43 13.11 -17.78
C GLU A 130 -10.59 12.17 -18.64
#